data_AF-A0A4Y8C7M0-F1
#
_entry.id   AF-A0A4Y8C7M0-F1
#
_cell.length_a   1.000
_cell.length_b   1.000
_cell.length_c   1.000
_cell.angle_alpha   90.00
_cell.angle_beta   90.00
_cell.angle_gamma   90.00
#
_symmetry.space_group_name_H-M   'P 1'
#
loop_
_entity.id
_entity.type
_entity.pdbx_description
1 polymer ?
#
loop_
_entity_poly.entity_id
_entity_poly.type
_entity_poly.pdbx_seq_one_letter_code
_entity_poly.pdbx_strand_id
1 'polypeptide(L)' 'MSNFKIQGRQMKEFYMNLALNEAWKYQFLTYPNPAVGCVILDKNGKILAIKAHEKAGLAHA' A
#
# COMPACT_ATOMS: atom_id res chain seq x y z
N MET A 1 -19.07 10.40 -19.87
CA MET A 1 -17.93 10.89 -19.04
C MET A 1 -17.93 10.36 -17.60
N SER A 2 -18.97 9.70 -17.10
CA SER A 2 -19.05 9.15 -15.73
C SER A 2 -18.26 7.85 -15.52
N ASN A 3 -18.24 6.94 -16.50
CA ASN A 3 -17.67 5.59 -16.32
C ASN A 3 -16.12 5.56 -16.21
N PHE A 4 -15.43 6.47 -16.88
CA PHE A 4 -13.96 6.52 -16.86
C PHE A 4 -13.39 6.92 -15.48
N LYS A 5 -14.09 7.82 -14.75
CA LYS A 5 -13.68 8.24 -13.41
C LYS A 5 -13.92 7.15 -12.36
N ILE A 6 -14.99 6.37 -12.52
CA ILE A 6 -15.32 5.25 -11.61
C ILE A 6 -14.25 4.16 -11.71
N GLN A 7 -13.81 3.83 -12.93
CA GLN A 7 -12.76 2.84 -13.14
C GLN A 7 -11.41 3.30 -12.58
N GLY A 8 -11.06 4.58 -12.74
CA GLY A 8 -9.85 5.16 -12.14
C GLY A 8 -9.86 5.16 -10.61
N ARG A 9 -11.03 5.28 -9.97
CA ARG A 9 -11.18 5.16 -8.51
C ARG A 9 -11.02 3.72 -8.03
N GLN A 10 -11.67 2.76 -8.70
CA GLN A 10 -11.57 1.34 -8.35
C GLN A 10 -10.13 0.83 -8.45
N MET A 11 -9.36 1.28 -9.45
CA MET A 11 -7.94 0.93 -9.56
C MET A 11 -7.11 1.46 -8.37
N LYS A 12 -7.35 2.69 -7.91
CA LYS A 12 -6.65 3.25 -6.74
C LYS A 12 -6.99 2.49 -5.46
N GLU A 13 -8.26 2.15 -5.27
CA GLU A 13 -8.72 1.36 -4.13
C GLU A 13 -8.11 -0.05 -4.14
N PHE A 14 -7.98 -0.68 -5.31
CA PHE A 14 -7.27 -1.96 -5.47
C PHE A 14 -5.81 -1.87 -4.97
N TYR A 15 -5.04 -0.88 -5.43
CA TYR A 15 -3.65 -0.73 -4.98
C TYR A 15 -3.53 -0.32 -3.52
N MET A 16 -4.43 0.53 -3.02
CA MET A 16 -4.44 0.90 -1.61
C MET A 16 -4.73 -0.30 -0.71
N ASN A 17 -5.64 -1.19 -1.12
CA ASN A 17 -5.90 -2.44 -0.39
C ASN A 17 -4.68 -3.35 -0.37
N LEU A 18 -3.88 -3.40 -1.44
CA LEU A 18 -2.61 -4.14 -1.42
C LEU A 18 -1.63 -3.55 -0.39
N ALA A 19 -1.51 -2.23 -0.32
CA ALA A 19 -0.65 -1.56 0.67
C ALA A 19 -1.13 -1.84 2.12
N LEU A 20 -2.43 -1.71 2.37
CA LEU A 20 -3.03 -1.99 3.68
C LEU A 20 -2.85 -3.46 4.10
N ASN A 21 -3.03 -4.39 3.16
CA ASN A 21 -2.82 -5.82 3.41
C ASN A 21 -1.36 -6.13 3.76
N GLU A 22 -0.40 -5.48 3.10
CA GLU A 22 1.01 -5.65 3.43
C GLU A 22 1.35 -5.08 4.81
N ALA A 23 0.83 -3.89 5.14
CA ALA A 23 1.00 -3.27 6.45
C ALA A 23 0.46 -4.16 7.58
N TRP A 24 -0.71 -4.77 7.36
CA TRP A 24 -1.41 -5.56 8.38
C TRP A 24 -0.63 -6.79 8.85
N LYS A 25 0.29 -7.31 8.03
CA LYS A 25 1.19 -8.41 8.42
C LYS A 25 2.06 -8.07 9.64
N TYR A 26 2.28 -6.78 9.92
CA TYR A 26 3.20 -6.29 10.95
C TYR A 26 2.51 -5.45 12.05
N GLN A 27 1.17 -5.40 12.10
CA GLN A 27 0.36 -4.48 12.91
C GLN A 27 0.80 -4.31 14.38
N PHE A 28 1.25 -5.38 15.05
CA PHE A 28 1.72 -5.31 16.45
C PHE A 28 3.25 -5.20 16.60
N LEU A 29 4.01 -5.57 15.57
CA LEU A 29 5.48 -5.48 15.58
C LEU A 29 5.96 -4.04 15.41
N THR A 30 5.17 -3.20 14.76
CA THR A 30 5.52 -1.80 14.49
C THR A 30 5.31 -0.88 15.68
N TYR A 31 4.56 -1.28 16.73
CA TYR A 31 4.29 -0.42 17.88
C TYR A 31 5.61 0.07 18.55
N PRO A 32 5.74 1.38 18.89
CA PRO A 32 4.72 2.44 18.91
C PRO A 32 4.44 3.12 17.55
N ASN A 33 5.16 2.75 16.49
CA ASN A 33 4.91 3.28 15.15
C ASN A 33 3.65 2.65 14.52
N PRO A 34 2.97 3.36 13.62
CA PRO A 34 1.87 2.78 12.86
C PRO A 34 2.37 1.69 11.90
N ALA A 35 1.52 0.72 11.61
CA ALA A 35 1.73 -0.14 10.46
C ALA A 35 1.47 0.66 9.19
N VAL A 36 2.47 0.70 8.31
CA VAL A 36 2.42 1.44 7.04
C VAL A 36 2.83 0.48 5.94
N GLY A 37 2.11 0.51 4.82
CA GLY A 37 2.43 -0.23 3.62
C GLY A 37 2.54 0.70 2.42
N CYS A 38 3.33 0.29 1.45
CA CYS A 38 3.62 1.05 0.24
C CYS A 38 3.56 0.13 -0.99
N VAL A 39 2.97 0.63 -2.07
CA VAL A 39 2.95 -0.02 -3.38
C VAL A 39 3.56 0.94 -4.37
N ILE A 40 4.57 0.50 -5.12
CA ILE A 40 5.20 1.28 -6.19
C ILE A 40 4.74 0.74 -7.53
N LEU A 41 4.24 1.64 -8.37
CA LEU A 41 3.80 1.34 -9.73
C LEU A 41 4.73 2.03 -10.74
N ASP A 42 4.89 1.42 -11.91
CA ASP A 42 5.45 2.13 -13.06
C ASP A 42 4.38 3.04 -13.73
N LYS A 43 4.79 3.79 -14.75
CA LYS A 43 3.90 4.69 -15.50
C LYS A 43 2.72 4.01 -16.20
N ASN A 44 2.77 2.69 -16.37
CA ASN A 44 1.73 1.88 -17.01
C ASN A 44 0.85 1.15 -15.97
N GLY A 45 1.09 1.35 -14.67
CA GLY A 45 0.37 0.70 -13.58
C GLY A 45 0.88 -0.69 -13.22
N LYS A 46 2.05 -1.12 -13.73
CA LYS A 46 2.66 -2.39 -13.32
C LYS A 46 3.23 -2.25 -11.91
N ILE A 47 2.92 -3.21 -11.03
CA ILE A 47 3.51 -3.27 -9.69
C ILE A 47 5.00 -3.59 -9.79
N LEU A 48 5.83 -2.72 -9.21
CA LEU A 48 7.28 -2.91 -9.09
C LEU A 48 7.66 -3.47 -7.72
N ALA A 49 6.99 -3.00 -6.65
CA ALA A 49 7.24 -3.44 -5.29
C ALA A 49 6.01 -3.24 -4.40
N ILE A 50 5.89 -4.08 -3.37
CA ILE A 50 4.97 -3.94 -2.25
C ILE A 50 5.76 -4.23 -0.97
N LYS A 51 5.81 -3.27 -0.04
CA LYS A 51 6.57 -3.38 1.22
C LYS A 51 5.83 -2.70 2.36
N ALA A 52 6.26 -3.01 3.58
CA ALA A 52 5.70 -2.46 4.80
C ALA A 52 6.79 -2.17 5.82
N HIS A 53 6.48 -1.27 6.75
CA HIS A 53 7.30 -1.09 7.96
C HIS A 53 7.15 -2.34 8.83
N GLU A 54 8.24 -3.04 9.11
CA GLU A 54 8.16 -4.37 9.73
C GLU A 54 8.25 -4.34 11.26
N LYS A 55 8.97 -3.36 11.82
CA LYS A 55 9.17 -3.21 13.28
C LYS A 55 9.59 -1.80 13.65
N ALA A 56 9.18 -1.33 14.82
CA ALA A 56 9.60 -0.04 15.37
C ALA A 56 11.11 0.16 15.29
N GLY A 57 11.53 1.32 14.77
CA GLY A 57 12.94 1.70 14.63
C GLY A 57 13.66 1.15 13.39
N LEU A 58 12.99 0.33 12.56
CA LEU A 58 13.52 -0.11 11.27
C LEU A 58 13.09 0.83 10.12
N ALA A 59 13.52 0.50 8.90
CA ALA A 59 13.17 1.25 7.69
C ALA A 59 11.64 1.38 7.52
N HIS A 60 11.21 2.53 6.99
CA HIS A 60 9.82 2.73 6.57
C HIS A 60 9.47 1.87 5.35
N ALA A 61 8.16 1.76 5.08
CA ALA A 61 7.58 1.03 3.97
C ALA A 61 8.05 1.52 2.59
#